data_AF-A0A3L6FVT1-F1
#
_entry.id   AF-A0A3L6FVT1-F1
#
_cell.length_a   1.000
_cell.length_b   1.000
_cell.length_c   1.000
_cell.angle_alpha   90.00
_cell.angle_beta   90.00
_cell.angle_gamma   90.00
#
_symmetry.space_group_name_H-M   'P 1'
#
loop_
_entity.id
_entity.type
_entity.pdbx_description
1 polymer ?
#
loop_
_entity_poly.entity_id
_entity_poly.type
_entity_poly.pdbx_seq_one_letter_code
_entity_poly.pdbx_strand_id
1 'polypeptide(L)'
;MQRSVFCLCPLGWAPWSPRLVEAVVFGCIPVIIADDIVLPFADAIPWEKIGVFVAEEDVPKLDNILTSIPTDVILRKQRLLANPSMKQAMLFPQPAQAGDAFHQILNGLARKLPHGDNTFLKLGERVLNWTAGPPGDLKPW
;
A
#
# COMPACT_ATOMS: atom_id res chain seq x y z
N MET A 1 17.18 4.75 2.92
CA MET A 1 15.91 5.04 3.63
C MET A 1 15.91 4.61 5.11
N GLN A 2 16.49 3.47 5.50
CA GLN A 2 16.37 2.90 6.87
C GLN A 2 16.72 3.80 8.07
N ARG A 3 17.46 4.90 7.90
CA ARG A 3 17.81 5.83 8.99
C ARG A 3 17.00 7.13 8.98
N SER A 4 16.18 7.34 7.95
CA SER A 4 15.38 8.54 7.76
C SER A 4 14.02 8.39 8.43
N VAL A 5 13.53 9.46 9.05
CA VAL A 5 12.15 9.50 9.59
C VAL A 5 11.15 9.63 8.45
N PHE A 6 11.41 10.55 7.52
CA PHE A 6 10.56 10.86 6.37
C PHE A 6 11.27 10.50 5.05
N CYS A 7 10.52 9.96 4.08
CA CYS A 7 11.01 9.61 2.75
C CYS A 7 10.14 10.27 1.68
N LEU A 8 10.74 11.16 0.90
CA LEU A 8 10.02 11.90 -0.12
C LEU A 8 9.64 10.99 -1.29
N CYS A 9 8.35 10.99 -1.61
CA CYS A 9 7.73 10.20 -2.66
C CYS A 9 7.00 11.13 -3.66
N PRO A 10 7.72 12.00 -4.41
CA PRO A 10 7.07 12.80 -5.46
C PRO A 10 6.51 11.92 -6.58
N LEU A 11 5.51 12.38 -7.34
CA LEU A 11 4.88 11.61 -8.43
C LEU A 11 5.93 10.99 -9.37
N GLY A 12 6.91 11.78 -9.80
CA GLY A 12 7.91 11.35 -10.78
C GLY A 12 7.33 11.36 -12.20
N TRP A 13 7.97 10.65 -13.13
CA TRP A 13 7.57 10.62 -14.55
C TRP A 13 6.50 9.58 -14.89
N ALA A 14 6.39 8.52 -14.10
CA ALA A 14 5.47 7.41 -14.34
C ALA A 14 4.29 7.47 -13.35
N PRO A 15 3.12 6.89 -13.70
CA PRO A 15 1.94 6.84 -12.81
C PRO A 15 2.12 5.90 -11.60
N TRP A 16 3.34 5.43 -11.35
CA TRP A 16 3.72 4.59 -10.22
C TRP A 16 5.08 5.05 -9.70
N SER A 17 5.29 4.87 -8.40
CA SER A 17 6.53 5.29 -7.74
C SER A 17 7.09 4.16 -6.87
N PRO A 18 8.28 3.62 -7.18
CA PRO A 18 8.92 2.61 -6.33
C PRO A 18 9.24 3.16 -4.94
N ARG A 19 9.38 4.48 -4.81
CA ARG A 19 9.67 5.16 -3.53
C ARG A 19 8.59 4.90 -2.48
N LEU A 20 7.32 4.75 -2.89
CA LEU A 20 6.23 4.39 -1.98
C LEU A 20 6.44 3.00 -1.37
N VAL A 21 6.81 2.03 -2.21
CA VAL A 21 7.09 0.65 -1.80
C VAL A 21 8.32 0.62 -0.88
N GLU A 22 9.41 1.27 -1.29
CA GLU A 22 10.64 1.33 -0.51
C GLU A 22 10.43 2.00 0.85
N ALA A 23 9.70 3.12 0.91
CA ALA A 23 9.41 3.82 2.16
C ALA A 23 8.68 2.89 3.15
N VAL A 24 7.63 2.20 2.68
CA VAL A 24 6.88 1.25 3.51
C VAL A 24 7.75 0.08 3.96
N VAL A 25 8.49 -0.55 3.04
CA VAL A 25 9.34 -1.72 3.32
C VAL A 25 10.47 -1.40 4.30
N PHE A 26 11.01 -0.18 4.25
CA PHE A 26 12.06 0.28 5.16
C PHE A 26 11.55 1.00 6.41
N GLY A 27 10.24 1.09 6.62
CA GLY A 27 9.65 1.72 7.80
C GLY A 27 9.82 3.24 7.87
N CYS A 28 10.07 3.87 6.72
CA CYS A 28 10.23 5.32 6.59
C CYS A 28 8.87 5.96 6.26
N ILE A 29 8.49 7.05 6.93
CA ILE A 29 7.19 7.70 6.71
C ILE A 29 7.16 8.26 5.28
N PRO A 30 6.28 7.75 4.38
CA PRO A 30 6.21 8.25 3.02
C PRO A 30 5.60 9.65 3.03
N VAL A 31 6.33 10.61 2.45
CA VAL A 31 5.84 11.97 2.18
C VAL A 31 5.42 12.00 0.72
N ILE A 32 4.12 11.91 0.49
CA ILE A 32 3.50 11.73 -0.82
C ILE A 32 3.26 13.13 -1.40
N ILE A 33 3.98 13.45 -2.47
CA ILE A 33 3.92 14.73 -3.17
C ILE A 33 3.42 14.46 -4.58
N ALA A 34 2.10 14.25 -4.69
CA ALA A 34 1.46 13.85 -5.93
C ALA A 34 -0.06 13.98 -5.78
N ASP A 35 -0.66 15.03 -6.34
CA ASP A 35 -2.04 15.40 -6.06
C ASP A 35 -3.06 14.36 -6.57
N ASP A 36 -2.82 13.78 -7.75
CA ASP A 36 -3.74 12.84 -8.42
C ASP A 36 -3.23 11.39 -8.46
N ILE A 37 -2.29 11.02 -7.59
CA ILE A 37 -1.73 9.66 -7.62
C ILE A 37 -2.73 8.62 -7.14
N VAL A 38 -2.83 7.51 -7.87
CA VAL A 38 -3.49 6.30 -7.38
C VAL A 38 -2.49 5.48 -6.58
N LEU A 39 -2.71 5.35 -5.27
CA LEU A 39 -1.80 4.64 -4.38
C LEU A 39 -1.92 3.11 -4.54
N PRO A 40 -0.79 2.39 -4.50
CA PRO A 40 -0.81 0.94 -4.62
C PRO A 40 -1.48 0.32 -3.40
N PHE A 41 -2.35 -0.67 -3.65
CA PHE A 41 -3.02 -1.47 -2.64
C PHE A 41 -3.72 -0.66 -1.55
N ALA A 42 -4.39 0.44 -1.91
CA ALA A 42 -5.05 1.35 -0.96
C ALA A 42 -6.06 0.68 -0.01
N ASP A 43 -6.61 -0.47 -0.40
CA ASP A 43 -7.51 -1.28 0.44
C ASP A 43 -6.77 -2.06 1.54
N ALA A 44 -5.49 -2.39 1.33
CA ALA A 44 -4.66 -3.17 2.25
C ALA A 44 -3.70 -2.30 3.05
N ILE A 45 -3.32 -1.15 2.50
CA ILE A 45 -2.33 -0.24 3.08
C ILE A 45 -3.04 1.04 3.50
N PRO A 46 -3.07 1.36 4.81
CA PRO A 46 -3.78 2.53 5.31
C PRO A 46 -2.93 3.79 5.12
N TRP A 47 -2.78 4.24 3.87
CA TRP A 47 -1.92 5.36 3.49
C TRP A 47 -2.13 6.63 4.31
N GLU A 48 -3.39 7.01 4.56
CA GLU A 48 -3.76 8.14 5.44
C GLU A 48 -3.17 8.03 6.85
N LYS A 49 -3.04 6.79 7.36
CA LYS A 49 -2.53 6.56 8.71
C LYS A 49 -1.01 6.56 8.74
N ILE A 50 -0.33 6.13 7.68
CA ILE A 50 1.12 5.92 7.66
C ILE A 50 1.90 7.03 6.96
N GLY A 51 1.29 7.74 6.02
CA GLY A 51 1.94 8.75 5.19
C GLY A 51 1.67 10.18 5.62
N VAL A 52 2.33 11.10 4.94
CA VAL A 52 2.10 12.55 4.98
C VAL A 52 1.82 12.99 3.56
N PHE A 53 0.69 13.61 3.31
CA PHE A 53 0.33 14.13 1.99
C PHE A 53 0.67 15.60 1.93
N VAL A 54 1.38 16.00 0.88
CA VAL A 54 1.80 17.38 0.65
C VAL A 54 1.43 17.73 -0.79
N ALA A 55 0.69 18.82 -0.98
CA ALA A 55 0.35 19.29 -2.31
C ALA A 55 1.62 19.67 -3.09
N GLU A 56 1.63 19.47 -4.40
CA GLU A 56 2.82 19.81 -5.22
C GLU A 56 3.20 21.30 -5.10
N GLU A 57 2.20 22.18 -4.96
CA GLU A 57 2.41 23.63 -4.74
C GLU A 57 3.04 23.98 -3.39
N ASP A 58 2.93 23.09 -2.40
CA ASP A 58 3.43 23.30 -1.04
C ASP A 58 4.84 22.75 -0.80
N VAL A 59 5.48 22.17 -1.82
CA VAL A 59 6.88 21.72 -1.76
C VAL A 59 7.85 22.78 -1.23
N PRO A 60 7.74 24.08 -1.56
CA PRO A 60 8.60 25.11 -0.98
C PRO A 60 8.48 25.24 0.55
N LYS A 61 7.37 24.76 1.14
CA LYS A 61 7.09 24.80 2.59
C LYS A 61 7.39 23.47 3.29
N LEU A 62 7.97 22.50 2.58
CA LEU A 62 8.13 21.12 3.04
C LEU A 62 8.86 21.02 4.39
N ASP A 63 9.90 21.81 4.62
CA ASP A 63 10.63 21.82 5.90
C ASP A 63 9.71 22.22 7.06
N ASN A 64 8.94 23.31 6.90
CA ASN A 64 7.97 23.75 7.91
C ASN A 64 6.89 22.69 8.15
N ILE A 65 6.38 22.07 7.09
CA ILE A 65 5.35 21.03 7.20
C ILE A 65 5.89 19.85 8.00
N LEU A 66 7.04 19.29 7.62
CA LEU A 66 7.59 18.08 8.25
C LEU A 66 8.07 18.33 9.68
N THR A 67 8.66 19.50 9.96
CA THR A 67 9.10 19.87 11.31
C THR A 67 7.95 20.21 12.26
N SER A 68 6.79 20.63 11.73
CA SER A 68 5.59 20.88 12.54
C SER A 68 4.90 19.61 13.05
N ILE A 69 5.23 18.44 12.52
CA ILE A 69 4.59 17.17 12.89
C ILE A 69 5.04 16.76 14.30
N PRO A 70 4.10 16.59 15.25
CA PRO A 70 4.45 16.17 16.61
C PRO A 70 5.13 14.79 16.65
N THR A 71 6.08 14.63 17.56
CA THR A 71 6.84 13.39 17.73
C THR A 71 5.96 12.18 18.03
N ASP A 72 4.85 12.34 18.77
CA ASP A 72 3.92 11.25 19.06
C ASP A 72 3.19 10.76 17.80
N VAL A 73 2.88 11.66 16.87
CA VAL A 73 2.31 11.33 15.56
C VAL A 73 3.34 10.56 14.73
N ILE A 74 4.60 11.00 14.70
CA ILE A 74 5.70 10.31 14.02
C ILE A 74 5.85 8.88 14.56
N LEU A 75 5.94 8.73 15.88
CA LEU A 75 6.08 7.42 16.52
C LEU A 75 4.88 6.51 16.23
N ARG A 76 3.67 7.06 16.20
CA ARG A 76 2.46 6.30 15.82
C ARG A 76 2.55 5.79 14.38
N LYS A 77 2.96 6.63 13.44
CA LYS A 77 3.15 6.25 12.02
C LYS A 77 4.22 5.17 11.87
N GLN A 78 5.36 5.34 12.54
CA GLN A 78 6.45 4.34 12.54
C GLN A 78 6.03 3.00 13.14
N ARG A 79 5.23 2.99 14.24
CA ARG A 79 4.69 1.75 14.81
C ARG A 79 3.77 1.01 13.84
N LEU A 80 2.94 1.75 13.08
CA LEU A 80 2.09 1.14 12.05
C LEU A 80 2.93 0.57 10.90
N LEU A 81 3.93 1.31 10.44
CA LEU A 81 4.86 0.87 9.40
C LEU A 81 5.70 -0.35 9.81
N ALA A 82 6.03 -0.47 11.10
CA ALA A 82 6.76 -1.62 11.65
C ALA A 82 5.94 -2.91 11.68
N ASN A 83 4.62 -2.86 11.42
CA ASN A 83 3.81 -4.07 11.34
C ASN A 83 4.27 -4.92 10.14
N PRO A 84 4.65 -6.20 10.35
CA PRO A 84 5.14 -7.08 9.27
C PRO A 84 4.17 -7.20 8.08
N SER A 85 2.86 -7.06 8.32
CA SER A 85 1.84 -7.08 7.26
C SER A 85 2.01 -5.95 6.25
N MET A 86 2.53 -4.78 6.64
CA MET A 86 2.80 -3.66 5.72
C MET A 86 3.87 -4.04 4.71
N LYS A 87 4.98 -4.61 5.19
CA LYS A 87 6.07 -5.09 4.34
C LYS A 87 5.61 -6.25 3.47
N GLN A 88 4.86 -7.20 4.03
CA GLN A 88 4.35 -8.35 3.29
C GLN A 88 3.44 -7.92 2.13
N ALA A 89 2.49 -7.02 2.37
CA ALA A 89 1.56 -6.51 1.36
C ALA A 89 2.25 -5.74 0.21
N MET A 90 3.51 -5.34 0.39
CA MET A 90 4.31 -4.64 -0.62
C MET A 90 5.31 -5.54 -1.37
N LEU A 91 5.47 -6.80 -0.98
CA LEU A 91 6.48 -7.70 -1.53
C LEU A 91 5.87 -8.94 -2.19
N PHE A 92 6.65 -9.54 -3.10
CA PHE A 92 6.29 -10.75 -3.86
C PHE A 92 7.17 -11.94 -3.40
N PRO A 93 6.90 -12.55 -2.24
CA PRO A 93 7.64 -13.72 -1.79
C PRO A 93 7.41 -14.93 -2.71
N GLN A 94 8.33 -15.90 -2.63
CA GLN A 94 8.21 -17.20 -3.31
C GLN A 94 8.36 -18.31 -2.27
N PRO A 95 7.33 -19.17 -2.05
CA PRO A 95 6.00 -19.13 -2.69
C PRO A 95 5.18 -17.91 -2.24
N ALA A 96 4.12 -17.60 -3.00
CA ALA A 96 3.17 -16.54 -2.64
C ALA A 96 2.46 -16.86 -1.30
N GLN A 97 2.17 -15.83 -0.51
CA GLN A 97 1.60 -15.92 0.82
C GLN A 97 0.39 -15.00 0.97
N ALA A 98 -0.66 -15.47 1.65
CA ALA A 98 -1.89 -14.70 1.83
C ALA A 98 -1.60 -13.27 2.35
N GLY A 99 -2.12 -12.27 1.65
CA GLY A 99 -1.94 -10.85 2.00
C GLY A 99 -0.68 -10.19 1.45
N ASP A 100 0.17 -10.93 0.72
CA ASP A 100 1.30 -10.36 -0.02
C ASP A 100 0.88 -9.56 -1.25
N ALA A 101 1.83 -8.91 -1.92
CA ALA A 101 1.54 -8.07 -3.09
C ALA A 101 0.89 -8.85 -4.24
N PHE A 102 1.21 -10.14 -4.41
CA PHE A 102 0.55 -11.01 -5.39
C PHE A 102 -0.94 -11.13 -5.09
N HIS A 103 -1.28 -11.47 -3.84
CA HIS A 103 -2.68 -11.54 -3.40
C HIS A 103 -3.38 -10.17 -3.47
N GLN A 104 -2.68 -9.06 -3.21
CA GLN A 104 -3.29 -7.73 -3.37
C GLN A 104 -3.66 -7.43 -4.82
N ILE A 105 -2.84 -7.83 -5.80
CA ILE A 105 -3.16 -7.74 -7.22
C ILE A 105 -4.40 -8.58 -7.54
N LEU A 106 -4.41 -9.85 -7.12
CA LEU A 106 -5.56 -10.74 -7.35
C LEU A 106 -6.84 -10.15 -6.76
N ASN A 107 -6.79 -9.66 -5.52
CA ASN A 107 -7.90 -8.98 -4.86
C ASN A 107 -8.36 -7.72 -5.63
N GLY A 108 -7.44 -6.96 -6.21
CA GLY A 108 -7.76 -5.79 -7.02
C GLY A 108 -8.42 -6.15 -8.35
N LEU A 109 -7.88 -7.15 -9.07
CA LEU A 109 -8.42 -7.64 -10.34
C LEU A 109 -9.81 -8.23 -10.17
N ALA A 110 -9.94 -9.08 -9.15
CA ALA A 110 -11.20 -9.58 -8.66
C ALA A 110 -12.30 -8.53 -8.59
N ARG A 111 -12.07 -7.39 -7.92
CA ARG A 111 -13.10 -6.34 -7.80
C ARG A 111 -13.53 -5.74 -9.13
N LYS A 112 -12.72 -5.87 -10.18
CA LYS A 112 -12.98 -5.35 -11.54
C LYS A 112 -13.60 -6.36 -12.49
N LEU A 113 -13.54 -7.65 -12.18
CA LEU A 113 -14.15 -8.68 -13.02
C LEU A 113 -15.68 -8.61 -12.90
N PRO A 114 -16.42 -8.76 -14.02
CA PRO A 114 -17.87 -8.89 -13.98
C PRO A 114 -18.20 -10.23 -13.30
N HIS A 115 -18.52 -10.16 -12.02
CA HIS A 115 -19.01 -11.31 -11.28
C HIS A 115 -20.50 -11.46 -11.48
N GLY A 116 -20.97 -12.68 -11.76
CA GLY A 116 -22.39 -13.00 -11.64
C GLY A 116 -22.82 -12.95 -10.17
N ASP A 117 -24.12 -12.83 -9.91
CA ASP A 117 -24.77 -12.68 -8.59
C ASP A 117 -24.33 -13.72 -7.51
N ASN A 118 -23.65 -14.79 -7.92
CA ASN A 118 -23.18 -15.88 -7.05
C ASN A 118 -21.71 -15.76 -6.60
N THR A 119 -20.94 -14.78 -7.09
CA THR A 119 -19.51 -14.60 -6.75
C THR A 119 -19.29 -13.40 -5.82
N PHE A 120 -20.16 -13.21 -4.83
CA PHE A 120 -20.04 -12.14 -3.83
C PHE A 120 -19.56 -12.68 -2.48
N LEU A 121 -18.79 -11.85 -1.77
CA LEU A 121 -18.58 -11.99 -0.32
C LEU A 121 -19.93 -12.04 0.37
N LYS A 122 -20.16 -13.07 1.19
CA LYS A 122 -21.36 -13.11 2.03
C LYS A 122 -21.25 -12.06 3.13
N LEU A 123 -22.39 -11.61 3.64
CA LEU A 123 -22.45 -10.61 4.70
C LEU A 123 -21.59 -11.07 5.90
N GLY A 124 -20.51 -10.34 6.19
CA GLY A 124 -19.54 -10.66 7.26
C GLY A 124 -18.19 -11.18 6.78
N GLU A 125 -18.06 -11.59 5.51
CA GLU A 125 -16.78 -12.00 4.93
C GLU A 125 -15.97 -10.79 4.45
N ARG A 126 -14.67 -10.80 4.73
CA ARG A 126 -13.73 -9.73 4.33
C ARG A 126 -12.77 -10.14 3.21
N VAL A 127 -12.74 -11.44 2.88
CA VAL A 127 -11.76 -12.04 1.95
C VAL A 127 -12.47 -13.10 1.11
N LEU A 128 -12.41 -12.96 -0.22
CA LEU A 128 -12.87 -13.96 -1.17
C LEU A 128 -11.80 -15.05 -1.26
N ASN A 129 -12.20 -16.33 -1.24
CA ASN A 129 -11.27 -17.43 -1.41
C ASN A 129 -10.93 -17.63 -2.89
N TRP A 130 -9.91 -16.91 -3.39
CA TRP A 130 -9.46 -16.99 -4.78
C TRP A 130 -8.84 -18.33 -5.17
N THR A 131 -8.47 -19.18 -4.21
CA THR A 131 -7.97 -20.53 -4.50
C THR A 131 -9.08 -21.56 -4.64
N ALA A 132 -10.33 -21.18 -4.40
CA ALA A 132 -11.52 -21.98 -4.69
C ALA A 132 -12.01 -21.82 -6.14
N GLY A 133 -11.11 -21.45 -7.06
CA GLY A 133 -11.39 -21.46 -8.50
C GLY A 133 -11.73 -22.87 -9.01
N PRO A 134 -12.33 -23.00 -10.20
CA PRO A 134 -12.54 -24.29 -10.84
C PRO A 134 -11.24 -25.11 -10.87
N PRO A 135 -11.30 -26.46 -10.80
CA PRO A 135 -10.10 -27.32 -10.80
C PRO A 135 -9.11 -27.08 -11.95
N GLY A 136 -9.52 -26.39 -13.03
CA GLY A 136 -8.67 -25.99 -14.15
C GLY A 136 -7.69 -24.86 -13.85
N ASP A 137 -7.96 -24.01 -12.85
CA ASP A 137 -7.11 -22.88 -12.44
C ASP A 137 -5.96 -23.34 -11.50
N LEU A 138 -6.02 -24.59 -11.02
CA LEU A 138 -4.96 -25.24 -10.24
C LEU A 138 -3.87 -25.85 -11.13
N LYS A 139 -3.96 -25.71 -12.46
CA LYS A 139 -2.93 -26.25 -13.35
C LYS A 139 -1.66 -25.41 -13.22
N PRO A 140 -0.52 -26.06 -12.93
CA PRO A 140 0.75 -25.38 -12.91
C PRO A 140 1.09 -25.00 -14.35
N TRP A 141 1.57 -23.79 -14.55
CA TRP A 141 2.72 -23.67 -15.45
C TRP A 141 3.85 -24.55 -14.91
#